data_AF-A0A8J7WRR6-F1
#
_entry.id   AF-A0A8J7WRR6-F1
#
_cell.length_a   1.000
_cell.length_b   1.000
_cell.length_c   1.000
_cell.angle_alpha   90.00
_cell.angle_beta   90.00
_cell.angle_gamma   90.00
#
_symmetry.space_group_name_H-M   'P 1'
#
loop_
_entity.id
_entity.type
_entity.pdbx_description
1 polymer ?
#
loop_
_entity_poly.entity_id
_entity_poly.type
_entity_poly.pdbx_seq_one_letter_code
_entity_poly.pdbx_strand_id
1 'polypeptide(L)' 'MLKWHLIRYEDLVVEKMSVSERIQAMEVLWDSLIRHDAEIDSPQWHYDLLAQRKMKIDSGEAELISLAD' A
#
# COMPACT_ATOMS: atom_id res chain seq x y z
N MET A 1 7.60 -4.73 13.77
CA MET A 1 7.01 -3.37 13.74
C MET A 1 8.15 -2.35 13.76
N LEU A 2 8.60 -1.89 12.59
CA LEU A 2 9.71 -0.95 12.49
C LEU A 2 9.22 0.51 12.61
N LYS A 3 10.00 1.28 13.36
CA LYS A 3 9.80 2.64 13.83
C LYS A 3 9.49 3.64 12.70
N TRP A 4 8.24 4.06 12.56
CA TRP A 4 7.84 5.27 11.81
C TRP A 4 7.63 6.49 12.71
N HIS A 5 8.10 6.46 13.95
CA HIS A 5 7.70 7.43 15.00
C HIS A 5 8.50 8.74 15.05
N LEU A 6 9.30 9.09 14.01
CA LEU A 6 10.15 10.30 14.07
C LEU A 6 9.98 11.27 12.89
N ILE A 7 9.06 11.01 11.96
CA ILE A 7 8.63 12.04 11.00
C ILE A 7 7.22 12.43 11.41
N ARG A 8 7.04 13.67 11.87
CA ARG A 8 5.70 14.22 12.06
C ARG A 8 5.06 14.31 10.68
N TYR A 9 3.87 13.74 10.52
CA TYR A 9 3.15 13.70 9.24
C TYR A 9 3.04 15.09 8.58
N GLU A 10 2.95 16.15 9.39
CA GLU A 10 2.85 17.56 8.97
C GLU A 10 4.09 18.11 8.22
N ASP A 11 5.26 17.47 8.39
CA ASP A 11 6.52 17.92 7.76
C ASP A 11 6.75 17.28 6.38
N LEU A 12 5.87 16.34 5.95
CA LEU A 12 5.97 15.69 4.65
C LEU A 12 5.57 16.65 3.54
N VAL A 13 6.46 16.83 2.55
CA VAL A 13 6.20 17.63 1.34
C VAL A 13 4.91 17.19 0.64
N VAL A 14 4.59 15.90 0.69
CA VAL A 14 3.38 15.29 0.11
C VAL A 14 2.09 15.87 0.71
N GLU A 15 2.08 16.25 1.98
CA GLU A 15 0.88 16.84 2.62
C GLU A 15 0.58 18.26 2.14
N LYS A 16 1.59 18.96 1.61
CA LYS A 16 1.46 20.32 1.07
C LYS A 16 1.05 20.33 -0.40
N MET A 17 1.06 19.18 -1.06
CA MET A 17 0.68 19.02 -2.47
C MET A 17 -0.85 18.98 -2.63
N SER A 18 -1.34 19.62 -3.68
CA SER A 18 -2.69 19.39 -4.20
C SER A 18 -2.89 17.91 -4.57
N VAL A 19 -4.15 17.49 -4.71
CA VAL A 19 -4.46 16.11 -5.10
C VAL A 19 -3.84 15.76 -6.46
N SER A 20 -3.90 16.68 -7.43
CA SER A 20 -3.30 16.46 -8.76
C SER A 20 -1.78 16.30 -8.69
N GLU A 21 -1.10 17.10 -7.86
CA GLU A 21 0.36 17.00 -7.69
C GLU A 21 0.75 15.69 -7.02
N ARG A 22 -0.04 15.22 -6.04
CA ARG A 22 0.19 13.91 -5.41
C ARG A 22 0.04 12.76 -6.40
N ILE A 23 -0.98 12.80 -7.24
CA ILE A 23 -1.19 11.78 -8.28
C ILE A 23 0.00 11.79 -9.25
N GLN A 24 0.44 12.97 -9.72
CA GLN A 24 1.60 13.07 -10.61
C GLN A 24 2.89 12.56 -9.95
N ALA A 25 3.12 12.90 -8.68
CA ALA A 25 4.28 12.40 -7.93
C ALA A 25 4.24 10.88 -7.75
N MET A 26 3.05 10.30 -7.51
CA MET A 26 2.85 8.86 -7.44
C MET A 26 3.17 8.17 -8.77
N GLU A 27 2.70 8.71 -9.90
CA GLU A 27 3.00 8.18 -11.24
C GLU A 27 4.50 8.19 -11.51
N VAL A 28 5.19 9.32 -11.31
CA VAL A 28 6.64 9.43 -11.53
C VAL A 28 7.42 8.46 -10.65
N LEU A 29 7.02 8.30 -9.38
CA LEU A 29 7.65 7.36 -8.46
C LEU A 29 7.43 5.93 -8.92
N TRP A 30 6.20 5.57 -9.29
CA TRP A 30 5.85 4.24 -9.78
C TRP A 30 6.67 3.87 -11.02
N ASP A 31 6.72 4.79 -11.99
CA ASP A 31 7.52 4.69 -13.21
C ASP A 31 9.01 4.43 -12.92
N SER A 32 9.56 5.10 -11.89
CA SER A 32 10.94 4.90 -11.47
C SER A 32 11.17 3.51 -10.88
N LEU A 33 10.24 3.04 -10.04
CA LEU A 33 10.32 1.75 -9.37
C LEU A 33 10.25 0.59 -10.36
N ILE A 34 9.32 0.62 -11.31
CA ILE A 34 9.16 -0.46 -12.31
C ILE A 34 10.34 -0.59 -13.27
N ARG A 35 11.14 0.47 -13.45
CA ARG A 35 12.35 0.45 -14.29
C ARG A 35 13.55 -0.22 -13.60
N HIS A 36 13.46 -0.45 -12.29
CA HIS A 36 14.45 -1.21 -11.55
C HIS A 36 13.93 -2.64 -11.39
N ASP A 37 14.57 -3.60 -12.06
CA ASP A 37 14.27 -5.04 -12.02
C ASP A 37 14.60 -5.69 -10.65
N ALA A 38 14.65 -4.89 -9.60
CA ALA A 38 14.83 -5.40 -8.25
C ALA A 38 13.53 -6.10 -7.84
N GLU A 39 13.58 -7.42 -7.68
CA GLU A 39 12.55 -8.16 -6.97
C GLU A 39 12.50 -7.62 -5.53
N ILE A 40 11.56 -6.72 -5.27
CA ILE A 40 11.30 -6.20 -3.93
C ILE A 40 10.41 -7.21 -3.23
N ASP A 41 10.96 -7.92 -2.25
CA ASP A 41 10.17 -8.77 -1.38
C ASP A 41 9.05 -7.96 -0.73
N SER A 42 7.84 -8.53 -0.75
CA SER A 42 6.73 -7.94 -0.02
C SER A 42 7.07 -7.88 1.48
N PRO A 43 6.71 -6.80 2.18
CA PRO A 43 6.91 -6.74 3.63
C PRO A 43 6.14 -7.85 4.37
N GLN A 44 6.65 -8.32 5.52
CA GLN A 44 6.00 -9.37 6.31
C GLN A 44 4.51 -9.10 6.60
N TRP A 45 4.15 -7.83 6.88
CA TRP A 45 2.77 -7.47 7.20
C TRP A 45 1.78 -7.71 6.04
N HIS A 46 2.25 -7.68 4.78
CA HIS A 46 1.42 -8.05 3.63
C HIS A 46 1.02 -9.52 3.72
N TYR A 47 1.97 -10.41 4.02
CA TYR A 47 1.69 -11.84 4.19
C TYR A 47 0.75 -12.08 5.38
N ASP A 48 1.00 -11.41 6.51
CA ASP A 48 0.16 -11.54 7.71
C ASP A 48 -1.29 -11.13 7.43
N LEU A 49 -1.50 -10.04 6.66
CA LEU A 49 -2.82 -9.58 6.26
C LEU A 49 -3.50 -10.54 5.30
N LEU A 50 -2.78 -11.08 4.31
CA LEU A 50 -3.29 -12.08 3.38
C LEU A 50 -3.69 -13.37 4.10
N ALA A 51 -2.88 -13.81 5.07
CA ALA A 51 -3.19 -14.97 5.90
C ALA A 51 -4.49 -14.76 6.70
N GLN A 52 -4.64 -13.61 7.35
CA GLN A 52 -5.88 -13.25 8.06
C GLN A 52 -7.10 -13.23 7.14
N ARG A 53 -6.96 -12.64 5.95
CA ARG A 53 -8.05 -12.61 4.95
C ARG A 53 -8.41 -14.03 4.47
N LYS A 54 -7.41 -14.86 4.21
CA LYS A 54 -7.61 -16.27 3.83
C LYS A 54 -8.36 -17.05 4.92
N MET A 55 -7.98 -16.87 6.19
CA MET A 55 -8.68 -17.52 7.30
C MET A 55 -10.18 -17.17 7.34
N LYS A 56 -10.54 -15.90 7.11
CA LYS A 56 -11.95 -15.48 7.05
C LYS A 56 -12.72 -16.12 5.90
N ILE A 57 -12.07 -16.30 4.75
CA ILE A 57 -12.67 -16.98 3.61
C ILE A 57 -12.90 -18.46 3.96
N ASP A 58 -11.87 -19.11 4.48
CA ASP A 58 -11.91 -20.54 4.82
C ASP A 58 -12.91 -20.84 5.96
N SER A 59 -13.16 -19.89 6.88
CA SER A 59 -14.17 -20.01 7.95
C SER A 59 -15.59 -19.63 7.52
N GLY A 60 -15.78 -19.08 6.32
CA GLY A 60 -17.08 -18.57 5.85
C GLY A 60 -17.51 -17.24 6.47
N GLU A 61 -16.61 -16.55 7.17
CA GLU A 61 -16.85 -15.23 7.79
C GLU A 61 -16.52 -14.05 6.86
N ALA A 62 -15.95 -14.33 5.68
CA ALA A 62 -15.63 -13.30 4.70
C ALA A 62 -16.89 -12.78 4.01
N GLU A 63 -17.07 -11.45 4.03
CA GLU A 63 -18.00 -10.75 3.15
C GLU A 63 -17.34 -10.59 1.77
N LEU A 64 -17.95 -11.18 0.75
CA LEU A 64 -17.48 -11.10 -0.63
C LEU A 64 -18.36 -10.12 -1.38
N ILE A 65 -17.73 -9.14 -2.04
CA ILE A 65 -18.40 -8.25 -2.97
C ILE A 65 -18.32 -8.82 -4.39
N SER A 66 -19.39 -8.68 -5.15
CA SER A 66 -19.38 -8.97 -6.58
C SER A 66 -18.63 -7.85 -7.31
N LEU A 67 -17.85 -8.23 -8.32
CA LEU A 67 -17.28 -7.28 -9.29
C LEU A 67 -18.26 -6.96 -10.42
N ALA A 68 -19.50 -7.46 -10.36
CA ALA A 68 -20.54 -7.09 -11.32
C ALA A 68 -20.85 -5.58 -11.19
N ASP A 69 -20.92 -4.94 -12.36
CA ASP A 69 -21.08 -3.49 -12.56
C ASP A 69 -22.23 -2.85 -11.76
#